data_AF-A0A521TB66-F1
#
_entry.id   AF-A0A521TB66-F1
#
_cell.length_a   1.000
_cell.length_b   1.000
_cell.length_c   1.000
_cell.angle_alpha   90.00
_cell.angle_beta   90.00
_cell.angle_gamma   90.00
#
_symmetry.space_group_name_H-M   'P 1'
#
loop_
_entity.id
_entity.type
_entity.pdbx_description
1 polymer ?
#
loop_
_entity_poly.entity_id
_entity_poly.type
_entity_poly.pdbx_seq_one_letter_code
_entity_poly.pdbx_strand_id
1 'polypeptide(L)'
;MRAMIGLGRNRLSLGRDLRLINADGDAVWLEGTVRLRPGQAVDLVGHWPTEPMTPRGHVVSWHLTRLGPEGPIYRGCVRLQR
;
A
#
# COMPACT_ATOMS: atom_id res chain seq x y z
N MET A 1 -9.40 20.69 21.62
CA MET A 1 -8.17 19.88 21.51
C MET A 1 -8.20 19.14 20.18
N ARG A 2 -7.45 19.60 19.16
CA ARG A 2 -7.29 18.89 17.89
C ARG A 2 -6.05 18.01 18.02
N ALA A 3 -6.24 16.70 18.16
CA ALA A 3 -5.14 15.76 18.08
C ALA A 3 -4.61 15.78 16.64
N MET A 4 -3.57 16.57 16.39
CA MET A 4 -2.67 16.34 15.26
C MET A 4 -1.93 15.04 15.54
N ILE A 5 -2.55 13.92 15.20
CA ILE A 5 -1.85 12.65 15.08
C ILE A 5 -0.82 12.90 13.98
N GLY A 6 0.45 12.97 14.36
CA GLY A 6 1.55 12.85 13.41
C GLY A 6 1.33 11.55 12.66
N LEU A 7 0.70 11.63 11.50
CA LEU A 7 0.52 10.52 10.56
C LEU A 7 1.91 10.16 10.08
N GLY A 8 2.59 9.29 10.83
CA GLY A 8 3.74 8.56 10.34
C GLY A 8 3.29 7.87 9.06
N ARG A 9 3.65 8.43 7.92
CA ARG A 9 3.37 7.84 6.61
C ARG A 9 4.06 6.49 6.59
N ASN A 10 3.29 5.43 6.41
CA ASN A 10 3.86 4.10 6.35
C ASN A 10 4.57 3.95 5.01
N ARG A 11 5.90 3.99 5.06
CA ARG A 11 6.78 3.75 3.92
C ARG A 11 6.88 2.26 3.69
N LEU A 12 6.36 1.80 2.56
CA LEU A 12 6.23 0.37 2.24
C LEU A 12 7.01 0.07 0.97
N SER A 13 7.80 -1.00 1.00
CA SER A 13 8.67 -1.38 -0.09
C SER A 13 8.02 -2.42 -1.01
N LEU A 14 7.88 -2.11 -2.29
CA LEU A 14 7.49 -3.06 -3.32
C LEU A 14 8.59 -4.12 -3.50
N GLY A 15 8.21 -5.40 -3.53
CA GLY A 15 9.10 -6.56 -3.61
C GLY A 15 9.54 -7.12 -2.25
N ARG A 16 9.37 -6.34 -1.16
CA ARG A 16 9.70 -6.79 0.21
C ARG A 16 8.45 -6.87 1.10
N ASP A 17 7.76 -5.75 1.25
CA ASP A 17 6.59 -5.64 2.15
C ASP A 17 5.30 -5.90 1.38
N LEU A 18 5.25 -5.42 0.14
CA LEU A 18 4.12 -5.50 -0.76
C LEU A 18 4.56 -5.98 -2.14
N ARG A 19 3.68 -6.67 -2.84
CA ARG A 19 3.81 -7.10 -4.22
C ARG A 19 2.78 -6.36 -5.05
N LEU A 20 3.24 -5.76 -6.16
CA LEU A 20 2.37 -5.19 -7.16
C LEU A 20 1.65 -6.30 -7.93
N ILE A 21 0.32 -6.22 -7.98
CA ILE A 21 -0.52 -7.13 -8.77
C ILE A 21 -0.87 -6.47 -10.09
N ASN A 22 -1.38 -5.23 -10.02
CA ASN A 22 -1.80 -4.46 -11.18
C ASN A 22 -1.69 -2.96 -10.88
N ALA A 23 -1.41 -2.15 -11.89
CA ALA A 23 -1.48 -0.70 -11.83
C ALA A 23 -2.31 -0.21 -13.02
N ASP A 24 -3.42 0.45 -12.72
CA ASP A 24 -4.34 1.02 -13.72
C ASP A 24 -4.61 2.49 -13.37
N GLY A 25 -4.02 3.40 -14.14
CA GLY A 25 -4.12 4.83 -13.90
C GLY A 25 -3.58 5.25 -12.53
N ASP A 26 -4.45 5.75 -11.65
CA ASP A 26 -4.14 6.11 -10.27
C ASP A 26 -4.47 4.97 -9.27
N ALA A 27 -5.06 3.86 -9.71
CA ALA A 27 -5.42 2.74 -8.87
C ALA A 27 -4.37 1.63 -8.93
N VAL A 28 -3.80 1.28 -7.78
CA VAL A 28 -2.75 0.27 -7.66
C VAL A 28 -3.22 -0.86 -6.76
N TRP A 29 -3.21 -2.06 -7.30
CA TRP A 29 -3.57 -3.28 -6.60
C TRP A 29 -2.33 -3.95 -6.04
N LEU A 30 -2.31 -4.14 -4.73
CA LEU A 30 -1.16 -4.64 -3.98
C LEU A 30 -1.57 -5.84 -3.13
N GLU A 31 -0.62 -6.73 -2.88
CA GLU A 31 -0.74 -7.84 -1.93
C GLU A 31 0.48 -7.90 -1.03
N GLY A 32 0.32 -8.23 0.25
CA GLY A 32 1.46 -8.42 1.14
C GLY A 32 1.06 -8.82 2.54
N THR A 33 2.05 -8.97 3.41
CA THR A 33 1.86 -9.39 4.82
C THR A 33 1.50 -8.21 5.72
N VAL A 34 1.65 -6.98 5.23
CA VAL A 34 1.38 -5.77 6.00
C VAL A 34 -0.12 -5.52 6.12
N ARG A 35 -0.58 -5.30 7.35
CA ARG A 35 -1.95 -4.89 7.63
C ARG A 35 -2.10 -3.38 7.46
N LEU A 36 -2.91 -2.98 6.48
CA LEU A 36 -3.28 -1.59 6.23
C LEU A 36 -4.77 -1.36 6.50
N ARG A 37 -5.14 -0.09 6.70
CA ARG A 37 -6.53 0.33 6.93
C ARG A 37 -6.99 1.26 5.80
N PRO A 38 -8.25 1.16 5.35
CA PRO A 38 -8.83 2.18 4.46
C PRO A 38 -8.62 3.61 5.02
N GLY A 39 -8.26 4.55 4.15
CA GLY A 39 -7.94 5.94 4.49
C GLY A 39 -6.49 6.16 4.97
N GLN A 40 -5.71 5.10 5.19
CA GLN A 40 -4.32 5.22 5.61
C GLN A 40 -3.44 5.74 4.47
N ALA A 41 -2.67 6.79 4.75
CA ALA A 41 -1.65 7.30 3.83
C ALA A 41 -0.41 6.39 3.80
N VAL A 42 0.09 6.11 2.60
CA VAL A 42 1.25 5.25 2.37
C VAL A 42 2.19 5.88 1.35
N ASP A 43 3.49 5.72 1.60
CA ASP A 43 4.54 6.04 0.65
C ASP A 43 5.07 4.73 0.07
N LEU A 44 4.84 4.50 -1.22
CA LEU A 44 5.21 3.25 -1.87
C LEU A 44 6.57 3.41 -2.55
N VAL A 45 7.55 2.61 -2.14
CA VAL A 45 8.95 2.71 -2.58
C VAL A 45 9.37 1.42 -3.26
N GLY A 46 10.09 1.51 -4.37
CA GLY A 46 10.64 0.33 -5.04
C GLY A 46 10.49 0.43 -6.54
N HIS A 47 10.69 -0.70 -7.21
CA HIS A 47 10.59 -0.77 -8.66
C HIS A 47 9.13 -0.74 -9.11
N TRP A 48 8.74 0.38 -9.72
CA TRP A 48 7.50 0.54 -10.46
C TRP A 48 7.70 0.14 -11.92
N PRO A 49 6.66 -0.38 -12.61
CA PRO A 49 6.73 -0.63 -14.05
C PRO A 49 6.96 0.66 -14.86
N THR A 50 6.49 1.79 -14.34
CA THR A 50 6.54 3.10 -14.97
C THR A 50 7.33 4.06 -14.08
N GLU A 51 8.62 4.21 -14.40
CA GLU A 51 9.55 5.23 -13.87
C GLU A 51 9.84 5.23 -12.35
N PRO A 52 11.01 5.75 -11.92
CA PRO A 52 11.37 5.85 -10.51
C PRO A 52 10.61 6.99 -9.83
N MET A 53 9.34 6.75 -9.49
CA MET A 53 8.58 7.60 -8.58
C MET A 53 8.44 6.89 -7.23
N THR A 54 8.41 7.66 -6.15
CA THR A 54 7.86 7.24 -4.86
C THR A 54 6.43 7.75 -4.81
N PRO A 55 5.47 7.11 -5.49
CA PRO A 55 4.11 7.61 -5.51
C PRO A 55 3.51 7.49 -4.11
N ARG A 56 2.90 8.59 -3.70
CA ARG A 56 2.14 8.66 -2.46
C ARG A 56 0.71 8.25 -2.76
N GLY A 57 0.05 7.63 -1.81
CA GLY A 57 -1.34 7.26 -1.98
C GLY A 57 -2.07 7.04 -0.67
N HIS A 58 -3.36 6.76 -0.78
CA HIS A 58 -4.16 6.30 0.34
C HIS A 58 -4.80 4.95 0.03
N VAL A 59 -4.89 4.12 1.05
CA VAL A 59 -5.51 2.81 0.96
C VAL A 59 -7.02 2.99 0.77
N VAL A 60 -7.56 2.43 -0.31
CA VAL A 60 -9.00 2.43 -0.62
C VAL A 60 -9.66 1.19 -0.01
N SER A 61 -9.04 0.04 -0.22
CA SER A 61 -9.52 -1.24 0.29
C SER A 61 -8.33 -2.08 0.74
N TRP A 62 -8.50 -2.92 1.77
CA TRP A 62 -7.47 -3.83 2.23
C TRP A 62 -8.11 -4.98 3.00
N HIS A 63 -7.99 -6.20 2.48
CA HIS A 63 -8.70 -7.36 3.00
C HIS A 63 -7.74 -8.53 3.20
N LEU A 64 -7.96 -9.31 4.26
CA LEU A 64 -7.28 -10.59 4.44
C LEU A 64 -7.77 -11.54 3.34
N THR A 65 -6.85 -12.08 2.53
CA THR A 65 -7.20 -13.02 1.46
C THR A 65 -6.89 -14.47 1.85
N ARG A 66 -5.78 -14.71 2.55
CA ARG A 66 -5.38 -16.05 3.00
C ARG A 66 -4.46 -16.00 4.20
N LEU A 67 -4.34 -17.12 4.91
CA LEU A 67 -3.29 -17.37 5.89
C LEU A 67 -2.19 -18.18 5.19
N GLY A 68 -1.06 -17.53 4.92
CA GLY A 68 0.12 -18.17 4.34
C GLY A 68 1.05 -18.73 5.43
N PRO A 69 2.09 -19.47 5.03
CA PRO A 69 3.08 -20.03 5.94
C PRO A 69 3.85 -18.95 6.72
N GLU A 70 3.97 -17.74 6.17
CA GLU A 70 4.61 -16.58 6.81
C GLU A 70 3.62 -15.67 7.55
N GLY A 71 2.35 -16.08 7.64
CA GLY A 71 1.29 -15.33 8.30
C GLY A 71 0.19 -14.81 7.34
N PRO A 72 -0.66 -13.88 7.81
CA PRO A 72 -1.79 -13.38 7.04
C PRO A 72 -1.32 -12.61 5.81
N ILE A 73 -1.91 -12.94 4.67
CA ILE A 73 -1.71 -12.24 3.40
C ILE A 73 -2.94 -11.37 3.14
N TYR A 74 -2.69 -10.09 2.93
CA TYR A 74 -3.70 -9.10 2.61
C TYR A 74 -3.60 -8.68 1.16
N ARG A 75 -4.72 -8.26 0.59
CA ARG A 75 -4.81 -7.68 -0.75
C ARG A 75 -5.74 -6.49 -0.75
N GLY A 76 -5.43 -5.49 -1.56
CA GLY A 76 -6.32 -4.36 -1.73
C GLY A 76 -5.82 -3.32 -2.72
N CYS A 77 -6.51 -2.20 -2.75
CA CYS A 77 -6.27 -1.11 -3.67
C CYS A 77 -5.75 0.11 -2.92
N VAL A 78 -4.71 0.74 -3.46
CA VAL A 78 -4.19 2.05 -3.08
C VAL A 78 -4.45 3.01 -4.23
N ARG A 79 -5.00 4.17 -3.93
CA ARG A 79 -5.15 5.23 -4.92
C ARG A 79 -4.01 6.22 -4.77
N LEU A 80 -3.25 6.41 -5.84
CA LEU A 80 -2.12 7.32 -5.91
C LEU A 80 -2.61 8.77 -5.96
N GLN A 81 -1.87 9.64 -5.27
CA GLN A 81 -2.01 11.07 -5.35
C GLN A 81 -1.00 11.55 -6.41
N ARG A 82 -1.51 12.14 -7.48
CA ARG A 82 -0.70 12.82 -8.50
C ARG A 82 -0.20 14.17 -7.97
#